data_AF-A0A2P2KQD6-F1
#
_entry.id   AF-A0A2P2KQD6-F1
#
_cell.length_a   1.000
_cell.length_b   1.000
_cell.length_c   1.000
_cell.angle_alpha   90.00
_cell.angle_beta   90.00
_cell.angle_gamma   90.00
#
_symmetry.space_group_name_H-M   'P 1'
#
loop_
_entity.id
_entity.type
_entity.pdbx_description
1 polymer ?
#
loop_
_entity_poly.entity_id
_entity_poly.type
_entity_poly.pdbx_seq_one_letter_code
_entity_poly.pdbx_strand_id
1 'polypeptide(L)'
;MVTISCACGETHFDVPCGTEMDKKPPRCLKTCGIRPLCRHESTCKPHRCHYGACPPCRLICEEEYPCGHKCKLRCHGPRPPPNPEFTLKPKKKKSNHQSESTPGSPCPPCPELVWRSCVGQHIGAERMMVCSDKSQFSCDNLCGNPLPCGNHYCTKTCHSLMSQPSTLSVQDKIGDSCEDCHLSCEKERKPSCPHPCPLPCHTAECPPCKVLVKRSCHCGSMVHVFECINYNCLSEKERMAVRSCGGPCHR
;
A
#
# COMPACT_ATOMS: atom_id res chain seq x y z
N MET A 1 63.17 27.52 -22.24
CA MET A 1 62.59 26.85 -21.04
C MET A 1 61.16 27.33 -20.91
N VAL A 2 60.25 26.47 -20.46
CA VAL A 2 58.83 26.76 -20.20
C VAL A 2 58.53 26.32 -18.77
N THR A 3 57.86 27.16 -18.00
CA THR A 3 57.51 26.88 -16.61
C THR A 3 56.18 26.13 -16.52
N ILE A 4 56.17 24.99 -15.81
CA ILE A 4 54.94 24.24 -15.48
C ILE A 4 54.61 24.50 -14.00
N SER A 5 53.45 25.07 -13.72
CA SER A 5 53.00 25.46 -12.37
C SER A 5 51.73 24.73 -11.92
N CYS A 6 51.54 24.54 -10.60
CA CYS A 6 50.29 24.04 -9.98
C CYS A 6 49.07 24.82 -10.47
N ALA A 7 47.88 24.23 -10.34
CA ALA A 7 46.63 24.98 -10.54
C ALA A 7 46.50 26.24 -9.66
N CYS A 8 47.30 26.33 -8.60
CA CYS A 8 47.42 27.47 -7.68
C CYS A 8 48.54 28.46 -8.00
N GLY A 9 49.43 28.20 -8.98
CA GLY A 9 50.63 28.98 -9.26
C GLY A 9 51.82 28.82 -8.29
N GLU A 10 51.57 28.46 -7.01
CA GLU A 10 52.60 28.43 -5.96
C GLU A 10 53.80 27.49 -6.22
N THR A 11 53.56 26.24 -6.66
CA THR A 11 54.65 25.29 -6.94
C THR A 11 54.86 25.14 -8.43
N HIS A 12 56.08 25.38 -8.91
CA HIS A 12 56.43 25.32 -10.32
C HIS A 12 57.82 24.73 -10.57
N PHE A 13 58.07 24.26 -11.79
CA PHE A 13 59.40 23.86 -12.28
C PHE A 13 59.54 24.15 -13.77
N ASP A 14 60.77 24.28 -14.24
CA ASP A 14 61.07 24.58 -15.65
C ASP A 14 61.39 23.32 -16.45
N VAL A 15 60.88 23.28 -17.68
CA VAL A 15 61.16 22.23 -18.67
C VAL A 15 61.70 22.81 -19.98
N PRO A 16 62.46 22.04 -20.77
CA PRO A 16 62.79 22.43 -22.14
C PRO A 16 61.50 22.64 -22.97
N CYS A 17 61.53 23.62 -23.88
CA CYS A 17 60.40 23.92 -24.76
C CYS A 17 60.04 22.69 -25.62
N GLY A 18 58.74 22.40 -25.73
CA GLY A 18 58.21 21.25 -26.47
C GLY A 18 58.10 19.96 -25.66
N THR A 19 58.38 20.00 -24.35
CA THR A 19 58.20 18.84 -23.43
C THR A 19 57.17 19.08 -22.33
N GLU A 20 56.50 20.25 -22.35
CA GLU A 20 55.54 20.64 -21.33
C GLU A 20 54.34 19.70 -21.17
N MET A 21 53.88 19.10 -22.28
CA MET A 21 52.70 18.23 -22.27
C MET A 21 52.97 16.81 -21.74
N ASP A 22 54.24 16.38 -21.72
CA ASP A 22 54.65 15.03 -21.30
C ASP A 22 55.02 14.93 -19.82
N LYS A 23 55.30 16.07 -19.17
CA LYS A 23 55.68 16.09 -17.76
C LYS A 23 54.45 16.15 -16.87
N LYS A 24 54.44 15.29 -15.85
CA LYS A 24 53.38 15.31 -14.83
C LYS A 24 53.44 16.65 -14.10
N PRO A 25 52.29 17.28 -13.87
CA PRO A 25 52.28 18.54 -13.15
C PRO A 25 52.76 18.40 -11.70
N PRO A 26 53.36 19.46 -11.10
CA PRO A 26 53.91 19.40 -9.76
C PRO A 26 52.84 19.14 -8.70
N ARG A 27 53.19 18.37 -7.66
CA ARG A 27 52.33 18.18 -6.49
C ARG A 27 52.48 19.38 -5.57
N CYS A 28 51.38 20.06 -5.30
CA CYS A 28 51.36 21.17 -4.36
C CYS A 28 50.85 20.73 -2.97
N LEU A 29 51.47 21.25 -1.91
CA LEU A 29 51.07 20.99 -0.52
C LEU A 29 49.99 21.96 -0.01
N LYS A 30 49.74 23.07 -0.71
CA LYS A 30 48.70 24.03 -0.36
C LYS A 30 47.31 23.40 -0.48
N THR A 31 46.39 23.89 0.32
CA THR A 31 44.96 23.57 0.21
C THR A 31 44.41 24.12 -1.10
N CYS A 32 43.45 23.39 -1.68
CA CYS A 32 42.72 23.85 -2.86
C CYS A 32 41.85 25.05 -2.47
N GLY A 33 41.94 26.14 -3.24
CA GLY A 33 41.12 27.34 -3.04
C GLY A 33 39.71 27.26 -3.63
N ILE A 34 39.35 26.15 -4.29
CA ILE A 34 38.03 25.98 -4.92
C ILE A 34 37.02 25.65 -3.82
N ARG A 35 36.05 26.54 -3.60
CA ARG A 35 34.98 26.35 -2.62
C ARG A 35 33.98 25.28 -3.10
N PRO A 36 33.50 24.37 -2.23
CA PRO A 36 32.42 23.45 -2.56
C PRO A 36 31.14 24.22 -2.93
N LEU A 37 30.40 23.75 -3.94
CA LEU A 37 29.10 24.32 -4.34
C LEU A 37 27.91 23.57 -3.75
N CYS A 38 28.16 22.49 -3.02
CA CYS A 38 27.12 21.78 -2.28
C CYS A 38 26.85 22.46 -0.93
N ARG A 39 25.71 22.16 -0.30
CA ARG A 39 25.33 22.66 1.04
C ARG A 39 26.34 22.38 2.17
N HIS A 40 27.30 21.49 1.93
CA HIS A 40 28.31 21.11 2.91
C HIS A 40 29.55 22.01 2.90
N GLU A 41 29.47 23.23 2.34
CA GLU A 41 30.63 24.11 2.19
C GLU A 41 31.44 24.30 3.49
N SER A 42 30.77 24.38 4.63
CA SER A 42 31.37 24.62 5.95
C SER A 42 31.96 23.36 6.60
N THR A 43 31.49 22.17 6.19
CA THR A 43 31.83 20.89 6.84
C THR A 43 32.70 20.00 5.95
N CYS A 44 32.84 20.34 4.67
CA CYS A 44 33.71 19.64 3.75
C CYS A 44 35.17 19.70 4.23
N LYS A 45 35.79 18.52 4.37
CA LYS A 45 37.22 18.44 4.69
C LYS A 45 38.04 19.07 3.56
N PRO A 46 38.99 19.98 3.87
CA PRO A 46 39.84 20.59 2.87
C PRO A 46 40.72 19.53 2.20
N HIS A 47 40.93 19.67 0.90
CA HIS A 47 41.86 18.84 0.13
C HIS A 47 43.02 19.66 -0.42
N ARG A 48 44.10 18.99 -0.81
CA ARG A 48 45.28 19.63 -1.40
C ARG A 48 44.99 20.08 -2.83
N CYS A 49 45.77 21.04 -3.31
CA CYS A 49 45.74 21.46 -4.71
C CYS A 49 45.96 20.24 -5.63
N HIS A 50 45.16 20.18 -6.69
CA HIS A 50 45.06 19.07 -7.61
C HIS A 50 44.87 19.59 -9.03
N TYR A 51 45.09 18.71 -10.01
CA TYR A 51 44.78 18.96 -11.42
C TYR A 51 43.49 18.22 -11.79
N GLY A 52 42.68 18.80 -12.67
CA GLY A 52 41.35 18.29 -13.02
C GLY A 52 40.25 18.65 -12.01
N ALA A 53 39.15 17.89 -12.03
CA ALA A 53 37.96 18.14 -11.20
C ALA A 53 38.26 17.97 -9.70
N CYS A 54 37.60 18.78 -8.86
CA CYS A 54 37.66 18.61 -7.40
C CYS A 54 37.14 17.23 -6.97
N PRO A 55 37.73 16.63 -5.92
CA PRO A 55 37.22 15.39 -5.36
C PRO A 55 35.75 15.57 -4.91
N PRO A 56 34.90 14.56 -5.08
CA PRO A 56 33.49 14.65 -4.73
C PRO A 56 33.31 14.77 -3.21
N CYS A 57 32.28 15.50 -2.79
CA CYS A 57 31.88 15.55 -1.39
C CYS A 57 31.43 14.16 -0.92
N ARG A 58 32.00 13.69 0.19
CA ARG A 58 31.73 12.35 0.77
C ARG A 58 30.70 12.36 1.89
N LEU A 59 30.18 13.53 2.25
CA LEU A 59 29.17 13.69 3.28
C LEU A 59 27.82 13.17 2.80
N ILE A 60 26.95 12.78 3.74
CA ILE A 60 25.58 12.37 3.45
C ILE A 60 24.74 13.61 3.18
N CYS A 61 23.75 13.52 2.29
CA CYS A 61 22.98 14.67 1.86
C CYS A 61 22.09 15.27 2.95
N GLU A 62 21.43 14.41 3.74
CA GLU A 62 20.60 14.75 4.90
C GLU A 62 19.46 15.74 4.61
N GLU A 63 19.09 15.94 3.33
CA GLU A 63 17.92 16.74 2.96
C GLU A 63 16.64 16.11 3.48
N GLU A 64 15.72 16.91 3.97
CA GLU A 64 14.40 16.45 4.38
C GLU A 64 13.48 16.37 3.16
N TYR A 65 12.94 15.16 2.92
CA TYR A 65 11.88 14.93 1.96
C TYR A 65 10.57 15.57 2.46
N PRO A 66 9.60 15.85 1.56
CA PRO A 66 8.27 16.32 1.97
C PRO A 66 7.53 15.38 2.94
N CYS A 67 7.89 14.10 2.98
CA CYS A 67 7.36 13.12 3.93
C CYS A 67 8.05 13.14 5.32
N GLY A 68 9.02 14.03 5.56
CA GLY A 68 9.77 14.15 6.80
C GLY A 68 10.98 13.21 6.92
N HIS A 69 11.15 12.25 6.01
CA HIS A 69 12.34 11.40 5.97
C HIS A 69 13.58 12.17 5.50
N LYS A 70 14.79 11.69 5.84
CA LYS A 70 16.06 12.31 5.44
C LYS A 70 16.77 11.53 4.33
N CYS A 71 17.38 12.25 3.39
CA CYS A 71 18.13 11.66 2.30
C CYS A 71 19.43 11.01 2.81
N LYS A 72 19.51 9.67 2.69
CA LYS A 72 20.67 8.85 3.11
C LYS A 72 21.75 8.69 2.03
N LEU A 73 21.57 9.31 0.87
CA LEU A 73 22.55 9.23 -0.21
C LEU A 73 23.76 10.12 0.08
N ARG A 74 24.89 9.78 -0.56
CA ARG A 74 26.05 10.68 -0.62
C ARG A 74 25.63 12.02 -1.24
N CYS A 75 26.38 13.06 -0.90
CA CYS A 75 26.17 14.38 -1.46
C CYS A 75 26.16 14.33 -2.98
N HIS A 76 25.02 14.71 -3.53
CA HIS A 76 24.75 14.82 -4.96
C HIS A 76 24.49 16.28 -5.35
N GLY A 77 24.90 17.23 -4.49
CA GLY A 77 24.83 18.66 -4.79
C GLY A 77 25.77 19.07 -5.94
N PRO A 78 25.67 20.32 -6.40
CA PRO A 78 26.48 20.84 -7.48
C PRO A 78 27.98 20.69 -7.19
N ARG A 79 28.76 20.37 -8.23
CA ARG A 79 30.22 20.29 -8.15
C ARG A 79 30.84 21.43 -8.95
N PRO A 80 31.95 22.02 -8.48
CA PRO A 80 32.69 23.01 -9.27
C PRO A 80 33.12 22.44 -10.62
N PRO A 81 33.00 23.19 -11.72
CA PRO A 81 33.49 22.74 -13.01
C PRO A 81 35.02 22.55 -12.98
N PRO A 82 35.56 21.56 -13.70
CA PRO A 82 37.00 21.39 -13.81
C PRO A 82 37.62 22.57 -14.56
N ASN A 83 38.80 23.03 -14.14
CA ASN A 83 39.52 24.09 -14.84
C ASN A 83 40.07 23.55 -16.18
N PRO A 84 39.61 24.06 -17.34
CA PRO A 84 39.97 23.53 -18.66
C PRO A 84 41.49 23.53 -18.93
N GLU A 85 42.22 24.52 -18.44
CA GLU A 85 43.68 24.63 -18.64
C GLU A 85 44.48 23.54 -17.91
N PHE A 86 43.88 22.92 -16.90
CA PHE A 86 44.50 21.89 -16.06
C PHE A 86 43.81 20.53 -16.19
N THR A 87 43.08 20.32 -17.30
CA THR A 87 42.46 19.04 -17.64
C THR A 87 43.32 18.28 -18.65
N LEU A 88 43.99 17.23 -18.19
CA LEU A 88 44.64 16.28 -19.11
C LEU A 88 43.55 15.54 -19.90
N LYS A 89 43.68 15.51 -21.24
CA LYS A 89 42.76 14.76 -22.10
C LYS A 89 42.64 13.31 -21.62
N PRO A 90 41.43 12.81 -21.32
CA PRO A 90 41.29 11.48 -20.74
C PRO A 90 41.69 10.39 -21.74
N LYS A 91 42.63 9.52 -21.37
CA LYS A 91 42.73 8.18 -21.98
C LYS A 91 41.48 7.41 -21.55
N LYS A 92 40.63 7.06 -22.52
CA LYS A 92 39.35 6.34 -22.32
C LYS A 92 39.56 5.15 -21.40
N LYS A 93 39.16 5.26 -20.13
CA LYS A 93 39.00 4.13 -19.23
C LYS A 93 37.50 3.95 -19.02
N LYS A 94 36.96 2.86 -19.57
CA LYS A 94 35.58 2.44 -19.30
C LYS A 94 35.52 2.09 -17.82
N SER A 95 34.86 2.94 -17.03
CA SER A 95 34.57 2.66 -15.63
C SER A 95 33.20 2.00 -15.55
N ASN A 96 33.16 0.79 -15.01
CA ASN A 96 31.95 0.13 -14.59
C ASN A 96 31.58 0.73 -13.23
N HIS A 97 30.51 1.53 -13.16
CA HIS A 97 30.07 2.09 -11.88
C HIS A 97 28.56 1.94 -11.70
N GLN A 98 28.22 1.24 -10.61
CA GLN A 98 26.94 1.27 -9.91
C GLN A 98 26.39 2.69 -9.82
N SER A 99 25.08 2.82 -10.02
CA SER A 99 24.25 4.03 -9.95
C SER A 99 24.81 5.14 -9.04
N GLU A 100 25.61 6.04 -9.62
CA GLU A 100 25.99 7.30 -8.98
C GLU A 100 24.99 8.38 -9.39
N SER A 101 24.35 9.02 -8.41
CA SER A 101 23.49 10.18 -8.65
C SER A 101 24.27 11.29 -9.36
N THR A 102 23.70 11.83 -10.44
CA THR A 102 24.31 12.92 -11.21
C THR A 102 24.56 14.12 -10.30
N PRO A 103 25.79 14.67 -10.27
CA PRO A 103 26.07 15.86 -9.46
C PRO A 103 25.18 17.04 -9.86
N GLY A 104 24.60 17.71 -8.85
CA GLY A 104 23.67 18.82 -9.04
C GLY A 104 22.20 18.40 -9.25
N SER A 105 21.87 17.11 -9.21
CA SER A 105 20.47 16.69 -9.27
C SER A 105 19.73 16.99 -7.96
N PRO A 106 18.39 17.13 -7.97
CA PRO A 106 17.60 17.07 -6.74
C PRO A 106 17.69 15.67 -6.11
N CYS A 107 17.29 15.56 -4.83
CA CYS A 107 17.14 14.27 -4.18
C CYS A 107 16.15 13.38 -4.96
N PRO A 108 16.44 12.08 -5.16
CA PRO A 108 15.47 11.15 -5.72
C PRO A 108 14.27 10.98 -4.80
N PRO A 109 13.16 10.39 -5.25
CA PRO A 109 12.02 10.12 -4.39
C PRO A 109 12.40 9.29 -3.15
N CYS A 110 11.70 9.53 -2.04
CA CYS A 110 12.00 8.90 -0.76
C CYS A 110 11.98 7.36 -0.84
N PRO A 111 13.11 6.67 -0.60
CA PRO A 111 13.21 5.21 -0.71
C PRO A 111 12.84 4.45 0.58
N GLU A 112 12.47 5.16 1.65
CA GLU A 112 12.17 4.53 2.95
C GLU A 112 10.96 3.61 2.84
N LEU A 113 10.98 2.49 3.56
CA LEU A 113 9.86 1.55 3.62
C LEU A 113 8.91 1.94 4.75
N VAL A 114 7.64 2.04 4.43
CA VAL A 114 6.55 2.36 5.37
C VAL A 114 5.50 1.25 5.33
N TRP A 115 4.94 0.92 6.50
CA TRP A 115 3.80 0.01 6.58
C TRP A 115 2.55 0.69 6.05
N ARG A 116 1.86 0.02 5.12
CA ARG A 116 0.58 0.46 4.56
C ARG A 116 -0.46 -0.63 4.77
N SER A 117 -1.61 -0.23 5.32
CA SER A 117 -2.76 -1.09 5.47
C SER A 117 -3.50 -1.27 4.14
N CYS A 118 -4.19 -2.40 4.03
CA CYS A 118 -5.05 -2.71 2.91
C CYS A 118 -6.19 -1.68 2.78
N VAL A 119 -6.51 -1.26 1.55
CA VAL A 119 -7.63 -0.34 1.27
C VAL A 119 -8.99 -0.89 1.68
N GLY A 120 -9.15 -2.21 1.68
CA GLY A 120 -10.34 -2.90 2.20
C GLY A 120 -10.39 -2.98 3.72
N GLN A 121 -9.39 -2.43 4.43
CA GLN A 121 -9.25 -2.48 5.89
C GLN A 121 -9.32 -3.89 6.46
N HIS A 122 -8.90 -4.90 5.70
CA HIS A 122 -8.90 -6.28 6.16
C HIS A 122 -7.89 -6.49 7.29
N ILE A 123 -8.31 -7.23 8.30
CA ILE A 123 -7.52 -7.48 9.52
C ILE A 123 -6.22 -8.21 9.14
N GLY A 124 -5.08 -7.66 9.61
CA GLY A 124 -3.75 -8.24 9.35
C GLY A 124 -3.24 -8.07 7.92
N ALA A 125 -3.97 -7.38 7.05
CA ALA A 125 -3.52 -7.09 5.69
C ALA A 125 -2.73 -5.78 5.67
N GLU A 126 -1.44 -5.88 5.95
CA GLU A 126 -0.47 -4.77 5.86
C GLU A 126 0.79 -5.18 5.08
N ARG A 127 1.41 -4.22 4.38
CA ARG A 127 2.61 -4.46 3.57
C ARG A 127 3.59 -3.30 3.67
N MET A 128 4.88 -3.62 3.66
CA MET A 128 5.94 -2.63 3.49
C MET A 128 5.96 -2.12 2.05
N MET A 129 5.80 -0.81 1.88
CA MET A 129 5.83 -0.14 0.59
C MET A 129 6.79 1.04 0.63
N VAL A 130 7.33 1.41 -0.53
CA VAL A 130 8.23 2.57 -0.64
C VAL A 130 7.43 3.84 -0.34
N CYS A 131 7.97 4.73 0.49
CA CYS A 131 7.30 5.94 0.93
C CYS A 131 6.94 6.88 -0.24
N SER A 132 7.76 6.93 -1.29
CA SER A 132 7.44 7.69 -2.50
C SER A 132 6.34 7.08 -3.34
N ASP A 133 6.07 5.79 -3.18
CA ASP A 133 5.00 5.09 -3.89
C ASP A 133 3.66 5.46 -3.24
N LYS A 134 2.82 6.11 -4.04
CA LYS A 134 1.47 6.54 -3.64
C LYS A 134 0.41 5.50 -3.99
N SER A 135 0.81 4.37 -4.56
CA SER A 135 -0.11 3.28 -4.87
C SER A 135 -0.77 2.76 -3.60
N GLN A 136 -2.03 2.38 -3.75
CA GLN A 136 -2.83 1.82 -2.69
C GLN A 136 -2.58 0.32 -2.59
N PHE A 137 -2.39 -0.20 -1.38
CA PHE A 137 -2.25 -1.63 -1.16
C PHE A 137 -3.61 -2.31 -1.15
N SER A 138 -3.81 -3.27 -2.06
CA SER A 138 -4.93 -4.21 -2.05
C SER A 138 -4.37 -5.60 -1.78
N CYS A 139 -4.99 -6.38 -0.89
CA CYS A 139 -4.49 -7.70 -0.53
C CYS A 139 -4.97 -8.82 -1.46
N ASP A 140 -5.81 -8.50 -2.45
CA ASP A 140 -6.41 -9.40 -3.45
C ASP A 140 -7.23 -10.59 -2.90
N ASN A 141 -7.27 -10.79 -1.58
CA ASN A 141 -8.16 -11.73 -0.90
C ASN A 141 -9.64 -11.32 -1.02
N LEU A 142 -10.55 -12.26 -0.72
CA LEU A 142 -11.97 -11.96 -0.55
C LEU A 142 -12.17 -10.94 0.58
N CYS A 143 -13.14 -10.05 0.40
CA CYS A 143 -13.42 -8.95 1.31
C CYS A 143 -13.79 -9.44 2.71
N GLY A 144 -14.76 -10.35 2.81
CA GLY A 144 -15.18 -10.94 4.07
C GLY A 144 -15.81 -9.98 5.07
N ASN A 145 -15.99 -8.69 4.72
CA ASN A 145 -16.63 -7.72 5.60
C ASN A 145 -18.12 -8.04 5.78
N PRO A 146 -18.68 -7.88 7.00
CA PRO A 146 -20.09 -8.17 7.26
C PRO A 146 -20.99 -7.22 6.46
N LEU A 147 -21.99 -7.81 5.80
CA LEU A 147 -22.99 -7.07 5.03
C LEU A 147 -24.01 -6.40 5.97
N PRO A 148 -24.72 -5.34 5.53
CA PRO A 148 -25.72 -4.63 6.34
C PRO A 148 -26.86 -5.52 6.87
N CYS A 149 -27.07 -6.69 6.26
CA CYS A 149 -28.05 -7.67 6.72
C CYS A 149 -27.67 -8.35 8.06
N GLY A 150 -26.42 -8.23 8.50
CA GLY A 150 -25.91 -8.75 9.77
C GLY A 150 -25.60 -10.26 9.81
N ASN A 151 -25.95 -11.01 8.76
CA ASN A 151 -25.82 -12.48 8.75
C ASN A 151 -24.94 -13.02 7.61
N HIS A 152 -24.55 -12.17 6.66
CA HIS A 152 -23.73 -12.56 5.51
C HIS A 152 -22.50 -11.68 5.39
N TYR A 153 -21.52 -12.17 4.64
CA TYR A 153 -20.24 -11.51 4.42
C TYR A 153 -20.04 -11.21 2.93
N CYS A 154 -19.32 -10.13 2.64
CA CYS A 154 -18.96 -9.76 1.29
C CYS A 154 -18.01 -10.80 0.68
N THR A 155 -18.38 -11.33 -0.47
CA THR A 155 -17.67 -12.32 -1.27
C THR A 155 -16.91 -11.70 -2.45
N LYS A 156 -17.04 -10.39 -2.67
CA LYS A 156 -16.20 -9.66 -3.64
C LYS A 156 -14.72 -9.77 -3.26
N THR A 157 -13.84 -9.66 -4.26
CA THR A 157 -12.40 -9.44 -4.03
C THR A 157 -12.16 -8.11 -3.31
N CYS A 158 -11.01 -7.98 -2.65
CA CYS A 158 -10.60 -6.77 -1.94
C CYS A 158 -10.90 -5.50 -2.74
N HIS A 159 -11.69 -4.63 -2.13
CA HIS A 159 -12.13 -3.37 -2.70
C HIS A 159 -12.05 -2.27 -1.63
N SER A 160 -12.01 -1.01 -2.06
CA SER A 160 -11.89 0.12 -1.12
C SER A 160 -13.18 0.31 -0.33
N LEU A 161 -13.08 0.43 0.99
CA LEU A 161 -14.22 0.76 1.83
C LEU A 161 -14.49 2.27 1.80
N MET A 162 -15.61 2.67 1.20
CA MET A 162 -16.14 4.04 1.29
C MET A 162 -16.88 4.20 2.62
N SER A 163 -16.14 4.26 3.73
CA SER A 163 -16.71 4.42 5.08
C SER A 163 -16.46 5.82 5.64
N GLN A 164 -16.85 6.87 4.92
CA GLN A 164 -17.08 8.22 5.47
C GLN A 164 -18.06 9.01 4.58
N PRO A 165 -19.13 9.62 5.12
CA PRO A 165 -19.85 10.71 4.46
C PRO A 165 -19.03 11.99 4.59
N SER A 166 -17.88 12.06 3.92
CA SER A 166 -17.18 13.33 3.76
C SER A 166 -17.82 14.06 2.58
N THR A 167 -18.53 15.12 2.95
CA THR A 167 -19.00 16.16 2.04
C THR A 167 -17.89 16.59 1.08
N LEU A 168 -18.26 16.77 -0.19
CA LEU A 168 -17.51 17.42 -1.28
C LEU A 168 -16.43 16.58 -1.98
N SER A 169 -16.81 15.89 -3.07
CA SER A 169 -16.45 16.31 -4.44
C SER A 169 -16.94 15.31 -5.49
N VAL A 170 -17.60 15.84 -6.50
CA VAL A 170 -18.04 15.16 -7.72
C VAL A 170 -16.83 15.03 -8.65
N GLN A 171 -16.29 13.81 -8.80
CA GLN A 171 -15.89 13.16 -10.06
C GLN A 171 -14.87 12.03 -9.81
N ASP A 172 -15.17 10.87 -10.41
CA ASP A 172 -14.26 9.79 -10.72
C ASP A 172 -13.47 9.17 -9.56
N LYS A 173 -14.14 8.31 -8.80
CA LYS A 173 -13.86 6.86 -8.67
C LYS A 173 -14.97 6.30 -7.79
N ILE A 174 -15.82 5.46 -8.37
CA ILE A 174 -16.79 4.66 -7.63
C ILE A 174 -15.97 3.76 -6.71
N GLY A 175 -15.82 4.16 -5.44
CA GLY A 175 -15.39 3.25 -4.41
C GLY A 175 -16.43 2.13 -4.38
N ASP A 176 -16.03 0.94 -4.81
CA ASP A 176 -16.93 -0.19 -4.86
C ASP A 176 -17.31 -0.52 -3.42
N SER A 177 -18.57 -0.31 -3.05
CA SER A 177 -19.07 -0.73 -1.75
C SER A 177 -19.16 -2.25 -1.70
N CYS A 178 -19.25 -2.80 -0.47
CA CYS A 178 -19.62 -4.20 -0.30
C CYS A 178 -20.90 -4.49 -1.08
N GLU A 179 -21.03 -5.73 -1.57
CA GLU A 179 -22.20 -6.14 -2.33
C GLU A 179 -23.50 -6.09 -1.51
N ASP A 180 -24.61 -5.91 -2.19
CA ASP A 180 -25.93 -6.05 -1.59
C ASP A 180 -26.24 -7.53 -1.32
N CYS A 181 -26.87 -7.80 -0.18
CA CYS A 181 -27.22 -9.16 0.20
C CYS A 181 -28.49 -9.61 -0.53
N HIS A 182 -28.33 -10.50 -1.51
CA HIS A 182 -29.45 -11.14 -2.22
C HIS A 182 -29.65 -12.62 -1.85
N LEU A 183 -28.94 -13.11 -0.84
CA LEU A 183 -29.05 -14.48 -0.34
C LEU A 183 -30.40 -14.73 0.34
N SER A 184 -30.83 -15.99 0.38
CA SER A 184 -32.03 -16.41 1.10
C SER A 184 -31.85 -16.25 2.61
N CYS A 185 -32.95 -16.07 3.34
CA CYS A 185 -32.90 -16.04 4.80
C CYS A 185 -32.65 -17.45 5.38
N GLU A 186 -31.52 -17.62 6.07
CA GLU A 186 -31.12 -18.86 6.76
C GLU A 186 -31.48 -18.88 8.25
N LYS A 187 -32.20 -17.86 8.75
CA LYS A 187 -32.59 -17.79 10.16
C LYS A 187 -33.57 -18.91 10.52
N GLU A 188 -33.33 -19.54 11.68
CA GLU A 188 -34.30 -20.45 12.28
C GLU A 188 -35.63 -19.73 12.55
N ARG A 189 -36.72 -20.30 12.06
CA ARG A 189 -38.06 -19.73 12.24
C ARG A 189 -38.53 -19.94 13.67
N LYS A 190 -39.32 -19.00 14.19
CA LYS A 190 -40.02 -19.11 15.47
C LYS A 190 -41.54 -19.10 15.21
N PRO A 191 -42.30 -20.16 15.57
CA PRO A 191 -41.87 -21.44 16.15
C PRO A 191 -41.00 -22.27 15.19
N SER A 192 -40.11 -23.10 15.77
CA SER A 192 -39.20 -23.95 14.98
C SER A 192 -40.00 -24.89 14.07
N CYS A 193 -39.70 -24.83 12.77
CA CYS A 193 -40.26 -25.71 11.76
C CYS A 193 -39.24 -25.93 10.65
N PRO A 194 -39.32 -27.06 9.92
CA PRO A 194 -38.34 -27.41 8.88
C PRO A 194 -38.51 -26.63 7.57
N HIS A 195 -39.42 -25.64 7.53
CA HIS A 195 -39.73 -24.90 6.31
C HIS A 195 -38.84 -23.66 6.18
N PRO A 196 -38.17 -23.45 5.04
CA PRO A 196 -37.34 -22.26 4.82
C PRO A 196 -38.19 -20.98 4.81
N CYS A 197 -37.55 -19.85 5.10
CA CYS A 197 -38.19 -18.55 4.95
C CYS A 197 -38.32 -18.21 3.45
N PRO A 198 -39.48 -17.74 2.97
CA PRO A 198 -39.66 -17.38 1.56
C PRO A 198 -39.03 -16.01 1.20
N LEU A 199 -38.56 -15.25 2.20
CA LEU A 199 -37.99 -13.93 1.99
C LEU A 199 -36.48 -13.99 1.74
N PRO A 200 -35.91 -13.03 0.97
CA PRO A 200 -34.48 -12.79 0.96
C PRO A 200 -33.99 -12.42 2.37
N CYS A 201 -32.69 -12.40 2.58
CA CYS A 201 -32.09 -12.06 3.85
C CYS A 201 -32.64 -10.72 4.37
N HIS A 202 -33.12 -10.74 5.61
CA HIS A 202 -33.79 -9.62 6.23
C HIS A 202 -33.32 -9.51 7.68
N THR A 203 -33.35 -8.32 8.26
CA THR A 203 -32.94 -8.09 9.66
C THR A 203 -34.08 -8.39 10.64
N ALA A 204 -35.32 -8.02 10.30
CA ALA A 204 -36.52 -8.26 11.10
C ALA A 204 -36.78 -9.75 11.40
N GLU A 205 -37.69 -10.07 12.33
CA GLU A 205 -38.09 -11.46 12.58
C GLU A 205 -38.74 -12.11 11.35
N CYS A 206 -38.59 -13.43 11.21
CA CYS A 206 -39.16 -14.16 10.08
C CYS A 206 -40.70 -14.13 10.16
N PRO A 207 -41.40 -13.93 9.03
CA PRO A 207 -42.85 -13.97 9.02
C PRO A 207 -43.36 -15.36 9.44
N PRO A 208 -44.58 -15.44 10.00
CA PRO A 208 -45.18 -16.69 10.45
C PRO A 208 -45.30 -17.72 9.33
N CYS A 209 -45.10 -19.00 9.66
CA CYS A 209 -45.11 -20.08 8.66
C CYS A 209 -46.54 -20.49 8.29
N LYS A 210 -46.95 -20.12 7.07
CA LYS A 210 -48.28 -20.45 6.49
C LYS A 210 -48.29 -21.72 5.64
N VAL A 211 -47.20 -22.50 5.63
CA VAL A 211 -47.15 -23.78 4.90
C VAL A 211 -48.16 -24.74 5.52
N LEU A 212 -48.92 -25.44 4.69
CA LEU A 212 -49.92 -26.40 5.13
C LEU A 212 -49.25 -27.73 5.52
N VAL A 213 -49.41 -28.14 6.77
CA VAL A 213 -48.94 -29.42 7.30
C VAL A 213 -50.09 -30.43 7.36
N LYS A 214 -49.85 -31.63 6.85
CA LYS A 214 -50.79 -32.75 6.90
C LYS A 214 -50.51 -33.60 8.13
N ARG A 215 -51.54 -33.87 8.94
CA ARG A 215 -51.44 -34.75 10.11
C ARG A 215 -52.60 -35.75 10.10
N SER A 216 -52.27 -37.03 10.20
CA SER A 216 -53.28 -38.08 10.31
C SER A 216 -54.04 -37.96 11.62
N CYS A 217 -55.33 -38.28 11.57
CA CYS A 217 -56.13 -38.55 12.75
C CYS A 217 -55.52 -39.72 13.54
N HIS A 218 -55.77 -39.79 14.85
CA HIS A 218 -55.27 -40.87 15.70
C HIS A 218 -55.72 -42.26 15.23
N CYS A 219 -56.92 -42.38 14.67
CA CYS A 219 -57.43 -43.64 14.10
C CYS A 219 -56.93 -43.90 12.66
N GLY A 220 -56.24 -42.94 12.03
CA GLY A 220 -55.76 -43.02 10.64
C GLY A 220 -56.83 -42.81 9.57
N SER A 221 -58.12 -42.77 9.91
CA SER A 221 -59.23 -42.73 8.94
C SER A 221 -59.35 -41.42 8.17
N MET A 222 -58.79 -40.31 8.68
CA MET A 222 -58.78 -39.02 8.00
C MET A 222 -57.45 -38.29 8.18
N VAL A 223 -57.15 -37.36 7.29
CA VAL A 223 -55.97 -36.48 7.36
C VAL A 223 -56.44 -35.05 7.52
N HIS A 224 -56.01 -34.41 8.59
CA HIS A 224 -56.25 -33.00 8.84
C HIS A 224 -55.14 -32.15 8.21
N VAL A 225 -55.51 -30.98 7.72
CA VAL A 225 -54.59 -29.99 7.15
C VAL A 225 -54.61 -28.75 8.05
N PHE A 226 -53.44 -28.33 8.51
CA PHE A 226 -53.28 -27.16 9.38
C PHE A 226 -52.23 -26.22 8.81
N GLU A 227 -52.33 -24.92 9.10
CA GLU A 227 -51.18 -24.04 8.91
C GLU A 227 -50.07 -24.38 9.92
N CYS A 228 -48.82 -24.38 9.45
CA CYS A 228 -47.66 -24.76 10.24
C CYS A 228 -47.53 -23.95 11.53
N ILE A 229 -47.74 -22.63 11.49
CA ILE A 229 -47.69 -21.79 12.69
C ILE A 229 -48.78 -22.19 13.70
N ASN A 230 -50.01 -22.33 13.24
CA ASN A 230 -51.13 -22.64 14.12
C ASN A 230 -50.92 -24.01 14.77
N TYR A 231 -50.43 -25.02 14.04
CA TYR A 231 -50.17 -26.33 14.62
C TYR A 231 -48.95 -26.36 15.55
N ASN A 232 -47.85 -25.69 15.19
CA ASN A 232 -46.60 -25.74 15.98
C ASN A 232 -46.56 -24.75 17.16
N CYS A 233 -47.47 -23.79 17.25
CA CYS A 233 -47.64 -22.97 18.45
C CYS A 233 -48.49 -23.65 19.53
N LEU A 234 -49.31 -24.64 19.17
CA LEU A 234 -50.15 -25.36 20.13
C LEU A 234 -49.32 -26.22 21.08
N SER A 235 -49.82 -26.38 22.32
CA SER A 235 -49.31 -27.36 23.28
C SER A 235 -49.55 -28.79 22.78
N GLU A 236 -48.83 -29.76 23.34
CA GLU A 236 -48.96 -31.15 22.92
C GLU A 236 -50.39 -31.71 23.09
N LYS A 237 -51.08 -31.32 24.17
CA LYS A 237 -52.48 -31.70 24.43
C LYS A 237 -53.43 -31.16 23.36
N GLU A 238 -53.29 -29.90 22.99
CA GLU A 238 -54.12 -29.28 21.95
C GLU A 238 -53.83 -29.87 20.58
N ARG A 239 -52.56 -30.14 20.25
CA ARG A 239 -52.17 -30.86 19.02
C ARG A 239 -52.81 -32.25 18.94
N MET A 240 -52.92 -32.95 20.06
CA MET A 240 -53.65 -34.22 20.12
C MET A 240 -55.16 -34.00 19.91
N ALA A 241 -55.76 -33.00 20.56
CA ALA A 241 -57.19 -32.74 20.44
C ALA A 241 -57.63 -32.39 19.01
N VAL A 242 -56.90 -31.50 18.33
CA VAL A 242 -57.23 -31.06 16.95
C VAL A 242 -57.05 -32.17 15.91
N ARG A 243 -56.29 -33.23 16.24
CA ARG A 243 -56.12 -34.43 15.39
C ARG A 243 -57.21 -35.48 15.62
N SER A 244 -58.21 -35.22 16.45
CA SER A 244 -59.32 -36.15 16.67
C SER A 244 -60.44 -35.93 15.64
N CYS A 245 -60.97 -37.03 15.08
CA CYS A 245 -62.14 -36.99 14.21
C CYS A 245 -63.48 -36.92 14.96
N GLY A 246 -63.48 -37.06 16.29
CA GLY A 246 -64.70 -37.06 17.12
C GLY A 246 -65.64 -38.26 16.92
N GLY A 247 -65.46 -39.06 15.87
CA GLY A 247 -66.25 -40.25 15.60
C GLY A 247 -65.83 -41.50 16.43
N PRO A 248 -66.73 -42.50 16.52
CA PRO A 248 -66.40 -43.78 17.14
C PRO A 248 -65.26 -44.46 16.38
N CYS A 249 -64.22 -44.86 17.10
CA CYS A 249 -63.11 -45.59 16.52
C CYS A 249 -63.52 -47.06 16.35
N HIS A 250 -63.65 -47.51 15.10
CA HIS A 250 -63.86 -48.92 14.77
C HIS A 250 -62.50 -49.62 14.63
N ARG A 251 -61.80 -49.82 15.76
CA ARG A 251 -60.61 -50.66 15.79
C ARG A 251 -60.79 -51.77 16.82
#